data_AF-A0A535XMJ3-F1
#
_entry.id   AF-A0A535XMJ3-F1
#
_cell.length_a   1.000
_cell.length_b   1.000
_cell.length_c   1.000
_cell.angle_alpha   90.00
_cell.angle_beta   90.00
_cell.angle_gamma   90.00
#
_symmetry.space_group_name_H-M   'P 1'
#
loop_
_entity.id
_entity.type
_entity.pdbx_description
1 polymer ?
#
loop_
_entity_poly.entity_id
_entity_poly.type
_entity_poly.pdbx_seq_one_letter_code
_entity_poly.pdbx_strand_id
1 'polypeptide(L)'
;MKPAPMDYEDLMDLARRYEGKELETVTGKKFTVGVSPAEYCPFFTPASSGWGQTDGRKAAERFLAKYNEIGSLRPSDYKRETRNASYYVGLLAMLDR
;
A
#
# COMPACT_ATOMS: atom_id res chain seq x y z
N MET A 1 12.25 -16.72 3.84
CA MET A 1 11.92 -16.34 5.22
C MET A 1 10.77 -15.36 5.13
N LYS A 2 9.65 -15.57 5.85
CA LYS A 2 8.52 -14.64 5.82
C LYS A 2 8.95 -13.33 6.48
N PRO A 3 8.66 -12.14 5.92
CA PRO A 3 8.91 -10.88 6.62
C PRO A 3 8.21 -10.89 7.98
N ALA A 4 8.76 -10.15 8.95
CA ALA A 4 8.08 -9.94 10.22
C ALA A 4 6.64 -9.43 9.96
N PRO A 5 5.65 -9.82 10.79
CA PRO A 5 4.28 -9.36 10.60
C PRO A 5 4.25 -7.84 10.58
N MET A 6 3.67 -7.26 9.54
CA MET A 6 3.55 -5.81 9.38
C MET A 6 2.26 -5.34 10.04
N ASP A 7 2.36 -4.46 11.03
CA ASP A 7 1.20 -3.84 11.63
C ASP A 7 0.78 -2.55 10.90
N TYR A 8 -0.28 -1.91 11.40
CA TYR A 8 -0.80 -0.70 10.77
C TYR A 8 0.16 0.49 10.91
N GLU A 9 0.85 0.62 12.04
CA GLU A 9 1.78 1.72 12.24
C GLU A 9 3.03 1.55 11.36
N ASP A 10 3.50 0.32 11.18
CA ASP A 10 4.57 0.00 10.22
C ASP A 10 4.20 0.43 8.79
N LEU A 11 2.95 0.18 8.38
CA LEU A 11 2.43 0.64 7.09
C LEU A 11 2.40 2.17 7.00
N MET A 12 1.96 2.86 8.05
CA MET A 12 1.93 4.32 8.09
C MET A 12 3.34 4.91 8.02
N ASP A 13 4.29 4.35 8.75
CA ASP A 13 5.68 4.80 8.74
C ASP A 13 6.35 4.55 7.39
N LEU A 14 6.04 3.43 6.74
CA LEU A 14 6.48 3.17 5.37
C LEU A 14 5.88 4.18 4.39
N ALA A 15 4.58 4.47 4.49
CA ALA A 15 3.92 5.46 3.66
C ALA A 15 4.53 6.85 3.83
N ARG A 16 4.82 7.28 5.06
CA ARG A 16 5.50 8.55 5.37
C ARG A 16 6.91 8.61 4.77
N ARG A 17 7.69 7.53 4.87
CA ARG A 17 9.05 7.47 4.34
C ARG A 17 9.10 7.69 2.82
N TYR A 18 8.06 7.28 2.13
CA TYR A 18 7.92 7.38 0.68
C TYR A 18 6.92 8.44 0.23
N GLU A 19 6.45 9.29 1.14
CA GLU A 19 5.46 10.32 0.83
C GLU A 19 5.97 11.26 -0.25
N GLY A 20 5.14 11.47 -1.28
CA GLY A 20 5.45 12.31 -2.44
C GLY A 20 6.50 11.74 -3.40
N LYS A 21 7.16 10.61 -3.09
CA LYS A 21 8.10 9.95 -4.00
C LYS A 21 7.35 9.17 -5.07
N GLU A 22 7.88 9.18 -6.29
CA GLU A 22 7.37 8.33 -7.36
C GLU A 22 7.75 6.87 -7.10
N LEU A 23 6.74 6.01 -7.05
CA LEU A 23 6.83 4.57 -6.91
C LEU A 23 6.20 3.89 -8.12
N GLU A 24 6.41 2.58 -8.22
CA GLU A 24 5.95 1.77 -9.34
C GLU A 24 5.21 0.54 -8.83
N THR A 25 4.04 0.24 -9.41
CA THR A 25 3.35 -1.03 -9.15
C THR A 25 4.13 -2.18 -9.77
N VAL A 26 3.82 -3.42 -9.38
CA VAL A 26 4.43 -4.63 -9.99
C VAL A 26 4.18 -4.77 -11.50
N THR A 27 3.28 -3.97 -12.07
CA THR A 27 2.96 -3.94 -13.51
C THR A 27 3.52 -2.72 -14.24
N GLY A 28 4.36 -1.92 -13.57
CA GLY A 28 5.04 -0.79 -14.19
C GLY A 28 4.28 0.53 -14.14
N LYS A 29 3.17 0.62 -13.40
CA LYS A 29 2.38 1.85 -13.31
C LYS A 29 2.93 2.76 -12.22
N LYS A 30 3.21 3.99 -12.58
CA LYS A 30 3.71 5.02 -11.66
C LYS A 30 2.61 5.56 -10.75
N PHE A 31 2.94 5.78 -9.50
CA PHE A 31 2.06 6.41 -8.51
C PHE A 31 2.88 7.10 -7.42
N THR A 32 2.24 7.97 -6.64
CA THR A 32 2.79 8.48 -5.38
C THR A 32 1.90 8.03 -4.23
N VAL A 33 2.47 8.00 -3.02
CA VAL A 33 1.74 7.77 -1.77
C VAL A 33 1.74 9.06 -0.95
N GLY A 34 0.67 9.30 -0.20
CA GLY A 34 0.61 10.29 0.87
C GLY A 34 -0.21 9.78 2.05
N VAL A 35 -0.16 10.50 3.17
CA VAL A 35 -0.91 10.16 4.37
C VAL A 35 -2.01 11.19 4.61
N SER A 36 -3.26 10.75 4.66
CA SER A 36 -4.39 11.62 5.03
C SER A 36 -4.36 11.90 6.53
N PRO A 37 -4.22 13.16 6.99
CA PRO A 37 -4.25 13.48 8.42
C PRO A 37 -5.62 13.22 9.04
N ALA A 38 -6.70 13.43 8.27
CA ALA A 38 -8.07 13.27 8.75
C ALA A 38 -8.47 11.80 8.92
N GLU A 39 -8.02 10.93 8.01
CA GLU A 39 -8.37 9.50 8.04
C GLU A 39 -7.29 8.63 8.69
N TYR A 40 -6.11 9.22 8.97
CA TYR A 40 -4.91 8.52 9.40
C TYR A 40 -4.65 7.27 8.55
N CYS A 41 -4.68 7.43 7.22
CA CYS A 41 -4.62 6.33 6.25
C CYS A 41 -3.81 6.73 5.01
N PRO A 42 -3.07 5.79 4.38
CA PRO A 42 -2.43 6.07 3.10
C PRO A 42 -3.48 6.31 2.01
N PHE A 43 -3.20 7.25 1.13
CA PHE A 43 -3.86 7.38 -0.17
C PHE A 43 -2.82 7.31 -1.28
N PHE A 44 -3.25 6.82 -2.44
CA PHE A 44 -2.38 6.60 -3.59
C PHE A 44 -2.84 7.44 -4.76
N THR A 45 -1.92 8.15 -5.39
CA THR A 45 -2.21 9.01 -6.53
C THR A 45 -1.55 8.43 -7.78
N PRO A 46 -2.30 7.79 -8.69
CA PRO A 46 -1.76 7.26 -9.93
C PRO A 46 -1.30 8.40 -10.83
N ALA A 47 -0.13 8.27 -11.47
CA ALA A 47 0.39 9.29 -12.38
C ALA A 47 -0.54 9.53 -13.59
N SER A 48 -1.31 8.51 -13.98
CA SER A 48 -2.24 8.60 -15.11
C SER A 48 -3.48 9.45 -14.84
N SER A 49 -3.94 9.53 -13.59
CA SER A 49 -5.17 10.23 -13.24
C SER A 49 -4.93 11.50 -12.42
N GLY A 50 -3.88 11.53 -11.60
CA GLY A 50 -3.62 12.62 -10.66
C GLY A 50 -4.61 12.67 -9.47
N TRP A 51 -5.54 11.73 -9.37
CA TRP A 51 -6.55 11.68 -8.31
C TRP A 51 -6.18 10.68 -7.22
N GLY A 52 -6.12 11.14 -5.98
CA GLY A 52 -5.84 10.32 -4.81
C GLY A 52 -6.94 9.28 -4.53
N GLN A 53 -6.52 8.07 -4.18
CA GLN A 53 -7.39 6.92 -3.93
C GLN A 53 -7.10 6.34 -2.55
N THR A 54 -8.14 6.23 -1.73
CA THR A 54 -8.11 5.58 -0.42
C THR A 54 -9.38 4.77 -0.24
N ASP A 55 -9.27 3.60 0.41
CA ASP A 55 -10.41 2.80 0.86
C ASP A 55 -10.58 2.88 2.40
N GLY A 56 -9.80 3.76 3.05
CA GLY A 56 -9.76 3.96 4.49
C GLY A 56 -9.07 2.86 5.29
N ARG A 57 -8.87 3.13 6.58
CA ARG A 57 -8.12 2.28 7.53
C ARG A 57 -8.57 0.82 7.56
N LYS A 58 -9.89 0.56 7.60
CA LYS A 58 -10.41 -0.82 7.67
C LYS A 58 -10.01 -1.67 6.47
N ALA A 59 -9.91 -1.09 5.28
CA ALA A 59 -9.48 -1.81 4.09
C ALA A 59 -7.98 -2.10 4.13
N ALA A 60 -7.18 -1.13 4.59
CA ALA A 60 -5.76 -1.30 4.82
C ALA A 60 -5.47 -2.40 5.85
N GLU A 61 -6.19 -2.42 6.98
CA GLU A 61 -6.04 -3.46 8.01
C GLU A 61 -6.39 -4.86 7.48
N ARG A 62 -7.46 -4.99 6.67
CA ARG A 62 -7.78 -6.27 5.99
C ARG A 62 -6.70 -6.71 5.03
N PHE A 63 -6.15 -5.76 4.25
CA PHE A 63 -5.03 -6.01 3.37
C PHE A 63 -3.81 -6.53 4.15
N LEU A 64 -3.42 -5.84 5.23
CA LEU A 64 -2.29 -6.23 6.07
C LEU A 64 -2.51 -7.58 6.75
N ALA A 65 -3.70 -7.85 7.27
CA ALA A 65 -4.04 -9.15 7.84
C ALA A 65 -3.81 -10.27 6.81
N LYS A 66 -4.26 -10.07 5.57
CA LYS A 66 -4.05 -11.04 4.49
C LYS A 66 -2.58 -11.14 4.10
N TYR A 67 -1.87 -10.01 3.99
CA TYR A 67 -0.43 -10.00 3.68
C TYR A 67 0.37 -10.73 4.75
N ASN A 68 0.06 -10.52 6.03
CA ASN A 68 0.66 -11.22 7.15
C ASN A 68 0.28 -12.69 7.21
N GLU A 69 -0.81 -13.12 6.57
CA GLU A 69 -1.16 -14.53 6.44
C GLU A 69 -0.30 -15.20 5.35
N ILE A 70 -0.29 -14.63 4.14
CA ILE A 70 0.21 -15.31 2.93
C ILE A 70 1.59 -14.82 2.45
N GLY A 71 2.03 -13.63 2.84
CA GLY A 71 3.33 -13.04 2.47
C GLY A 71 3.50 -12.75 0.98
N SER A 72 2.41 -12.55 0.23
CA SER A 72 2.44 -12.43 -1.23
C SER A 72 2.64 -10.99 -1.70
N LEU A 73 3.51 -10.76 -2.68
CA LEU A 73 3.60 -9.50 -3.41
C LEU A 73 2.83 -9.54 -4.74
N ARG A 74 1.76 -10.33 -4.82
CA ARG A 74 0.86 -10.37 -5.99
C ARG A 74 -0.44 -9.63 -5.68
N PRO A 75 -0.77 -8.54 -6.39
CA PRO A 75 -2.00 -7.78 -6.15
C PRO A 75 -3.29 -8.61 -6.29
N SER A 76 -3.27 -9.69 -7.09
CA SER A 76 -4.41 -10.57 -7.28
C SER A 76 -4.91 -11.23 -6.01
N ASP A 77 -4.02 -11.41 -5.03
CA ASP A 77 -4.30 -12.15 -3.81
C ASP A 77 -5.07 -11.28 -2.80
N TYR A 78 -5.22 -9.98 -3.12
CA TYR A 78 -5.85 -8.97 -2.27
C TYR A 78 -7.08 -8.30 -2.92
N LYS A 79 -7.60 -8.89 -4.01
CA LYS A 79 -8.72 -8.32 -4.79
C LYS A 79 -10.03 -8.17 -3.99
N ARG A 80 -10.19 -8.89 -2.87
CA ARG A 80 -11.40 -8.83 -2.02
C ARG A 80 -11.25 -7.86 -0.85
N GLU A 81 -10.02 -7.46 -0.55
CA GLU A 81 -9.63 -6.76 0.66
C GLU A 81 -9.65 -5.24 0.41
N THR A 82 -9.15 -4.80 -0.74
CA THR A 82 -9.03 -3.40 -1.16
C THR A 82 -8.98 -3.25 -2.69
N ARG A 83 -9.46 -2.12 -3.21
CA ARG A 83 -9.33 -1.71 -4.61
C ARG A 83 -7.92 -1.19 -4.94
N ASN A 84 -7.15 -0.82 -3.90
CA ASN A 84 -5.81 -0.26 -4.01
C ASN A 84 -4.69 -1.31 -3.87
N ALA A 85 -5.02 -2.60 -4.02
CA ALA A 85 -4.11 -3.73 -3.81
C ALA A 85 -2.76 -3.57 -4.56
N SER A 86 -2.79 -3.07 -5.80
CA SER A 86 -1.56 -2.88 -6.59
C SER A 86 -0.62 -1.82 -6.01
N TYR A 87 -1.18 -0.78 -5.39
CA TYR A 87 -0.39 0.31 -4.82
C TYR A 87 0.16 -0.07 -3.45
N TYR A 88 -0.65 -0.74 -2.62
CA TYR A 88 -0.16 -1.31 -1.37
C TYR A 88 0.99 -2.29 -1.60
N VAL A 89 0.84 -3.23 -2.54
CA VAL A 89 1.93 -4.15 -2.89
C VAL A 89 3.16 -3.40 -3.41
N GLY A 90 2.98 -2.38 -4.25
CA GLY A 90 4.09 -1.55 -4.73
C GLY A 90 4.83 -0.84 -3.60
N LEU A 91 4.10 -0.35 -2.60
CA LEU A 91 4.68 0.26 -1.39
C LEU A 91 5.44 -0.79 -0.55
N LEU A 92 4.84 -1.96 -0.32
CA LEU A 92 5.47 -3.04 0.46
C LEU A 92 6.74 -3.60 -0.19
N ALA A 93 6.81 -3.62 -1.53
CA ALA A 93 8.02 -4.02 -2.25
C ALA A 93 9.23 -3.10 -1.97
N MET A 94 9.01 -1.93 -1.37
CA MET A 94 10.08 -1.04 -0.94
C MET A 94 10.72 -1.42 0.40
N LEU A 95 10.22 -2.45 1.10
CA LEU A 95 10.84 -2.97 2.32
C LEU A 95 12.17 -3.67 2.05
N ASP A 96 12.33 -4.25 0.87
CA ASP A 96 13.52 -5.00 0.45
C ASP A 96 14.61 -4.11 -0.20
N ARG A 97 14.43 -2.78 -0.16
CA ARG A 97 15.31 -1.78 -0.79
C ARG A 97 15.91 -0.83 0.23
#